data_AF-A0A1B2E5T3-F1
#
_entry.id   AF-A0A1B2E5T3-F1
#
_cell.length_a   1.000
_cell.length_b   1.000
_cell.length_c   1.000
_cell.angle_alpha   90.00
_cell.angle_beta   90.00
_cell.angle_gamma   90.00
#
_symmetry.space_group_name_H-M   'P 1'
#
loop_
_entity.id
_entity.type
_entity.pdbx_description
1 polymer ?
#
loop_
_entity_poly.entity_id
_entity_poly.type
_entity_poly.pdbx_seq_one_letter_code
_entity_poly.pdbx_strand_id
1 'polypeptide(L)'
;MHNRTLGAVFIGISVVLFGIRNLTAAIITINSQVYIHFDEALQDVGKAPVILSIISLAIGLFHVYGPIFVQWFKKDLDRIESNWKEFDEPHTEGRNP
;
A
#
# COMPACT_ATOMS: atom_id res chain seq x y z
N MET A 1 -2.29 -10.55 14.06
CA MET A 1 -2.85 -11.32 12.92
C MET A 1 -4.05 -10.64 12.29
N HIS A 2 -4.97 -10.06 13.07
CA HIS A 2 -6.16 -9.36 12.57
C HIS A 2 -5.90 -8.27 11.50
N ASN A 3 -4.87 -7.42 11.69
CA ASN A 3 -4.55 -6.35 10.74
C ASN A 3 -4.16 -6.86 9.35
N ARG A 4 -3.45 -8.00 9.27
CA ARG A 4 -3.05 -8.59 7.97
C ARG A 4 -4.26 -9.16 7.23
N THR A 5 -5.18 -9.81 7.94
CA THR A 5 -6.42 -10.33 7.36
C THR A 5 -7.30 -9.20 6.84
N LEU A 6 -7.48 -8.13 7.62
CA LEU A 6 -8.25 -6.97 7.20
C LEU A 6 -7.59 -6.27 5.99
N GLY A 7 -6.27 -6.14 6.01
CA GLY A 7 -5.52 -5.63 4.85
C GLY A 7 -5.71 -6.46 3.58
N ALA A 8 -5.68 -7.80 3.69
CA ALA A 8 -5.94 -8.69 2.56
C ALA A 8 -7.37 -8.55 2.01
N VAL A 9 -8.38 -8.35 2.88
CA VAL A 9 -9.76 -8.08 2.46
C VAL A 9 -9.85 -6.79 1.64
N PHE A 10 -9.25 -5.70 2.11
CA PHE A 10 -9.25 -4.42 1.38
C PHE A 10 -8.47 -4.49 0.05
N ILE A 11 -7.40 -5.30 -0.02
CA ILE A 11 -6.73 -5.58 -1.30
C ILE A 11 -7.65 -6.36 -2.24
N GLY A 12 -8.37 -7.37 -1.73
CA GLY A 12 -9.34 -8.14 -2.51
C GLY A 12 -10.47 -7.26 -3.06
N ILE A 13 -11.06 -6.41 -2.22
CA ILE A 13 -12.09 -5.44 -2.63
C ILE A 13 -11.55 -4.53 -3.74
N SER A 14 -10.31 -4.05 -3.61
CA SER A 14 -9.68 -3.21 -4.64
C SER A 14 -9.60 -3.91 -5.99
N VAL A 15 -9.13 -5.16 -6.02
CA VAL A 15 -9.03 -5.97 -7.25
C VAL A 15 -10.41 -6.21 -7.86
N VAL A 16 -11.40 -6.54 -7.03
CA VAL A 16 -12.78 -6.76 -7.49
C VAL A 16 -13.38 -5.50 -8.10
N LEU A 17 -13.24 -4.35 -7.44
CA LEU A 17 -13.76 -3.08 -7.96
C LEU A 17 -13.12 -2.69 -9.30
N PHE A 18 -11.79 -2.87 -9.40
CA PHE A 18 -11.07 -2.62 -10.64
C PHE A 18 -11.52 -3.60 -11.74
N GLY A 19 -11.64 -4.89 -11.41
CA GLY A 19 -12.08 -5.93 -12.32
C GLY A 19 -13.49 -5.68 -12.86
N ILE A 20 -14.45 -5.39 -11.98
CA ILE A 20 -15.84 -5.09 -12.36
C ILE A 20 -15.89 -3.91 -13.33
N ARG A 21 -15.14 -2.83 -13.08
CA ARG A 21 -15.11 -1.68 -14.00
C ARG A 21 -14.71 -2.08 -15.42
N ASN A 22 -13.60 -2.80 -15.53
CA ASN A 22 -13.05 -3.20 -16.82
C ASN A 22 -13.95 -4.23 -17.51
N LEU A 23 -14.54 -5.15 -16.75
CA LEU A 23 -15.48 -6.13 -17.27
C LEU A 23 -16.75 -5.46 -17.79
N THR A 24 -17.33 -4.52 -17.05
CA THR A 24 -18.50 -3.75 -17.50
C THR A 24 -18.19 -2.96 -18.76
N ALA A 25 -17.05 -2.27 -18.82
CA ALA A 25 -16.63 -1.55 -20.03
C ALA A 25 -16.47 -2.50 -21.22
N ALA A 26 -15.88 -3.68 -21.02
CA ALA A 26 -15.72 -4.68 -22.08
C ALA A 26 -17.08 -5.19 -22.59
N ILE A 27 -18.03 -5.43 -21.69
CA ILE A 27 -19.40 -5.83 -22.05
C ILE A 27 -20.09 -4.73 -22.88
N ILE A 28 -19.96 -3.46 -22.48
CA ILE A 28 -20.52 -2.32 -23.22
C ILE A 28 -19.91 -2.26 -24.63
N THR A 29 -18.59 -2.34 -24.73
CA THR A 29 -17.88 -2.33 -26.02
C THR A 29 -18.32 -3.47 -26.93
N ILE A 30 -18.50 -4.70 -26.40
CA ILE A 30 -18.90 -5.87 -27.19
C ILE A 30 -20.37 -5.80 -27.63
N ASN A 31 -21.27 -5.30 -26.77
CA ASN A 31 -22.71 -5.26 -27.06
C ASN A 31 -23.16 -4.01 -27.80
N SER A 32 -22.28 -3.05 -28.03
CA SER A 32 -22.66 -1.83 -28.73
C SER A 32 -22.95 -2.10 -30.21
N GLN A 33 -24.08 -1.59 -30.70
CA GLN A 33 -24.45 -1.64 -32.12
C GLN A 33 -23.64 -0.66 -32.97
N VAL A 34 -22.93 0.27 -32.32
CA VAL A 34 -21.98 1.21 -32.93
C VAL A 34 -20.59 0.85 -32.40
N TYR A 35 -19.56 0.93 -33.23
CA TYR A 35 -18.19 0.73 -32.74
C TYR A 35 -17.85 1.83 -31.71
N ILE A 36 -17.75 1.44 -30.44
CA ILE A 36 -17.37 2.33 -29.32
C ILE A 36 -15.97 1.94 -28.88
N HIS A 37 -15.09 2.91 -28.68
CA HIS A 37 -13.77 2.62 -28.16
C HIS A 37 -13.84 2.20 -26.68
N PHE A 38 -12.98 1.28 -26.26
CA PHE A 38 -12.95 0.82 -24.86
C PHE A 38 -12.76 1.95 -23.84
N ASP A 39 -11.99 2.99 -24.19
CA ASP A 39 -11.80 4.16 -23.32
C ASP A 39 -13.07 4.99 -23.15
N GLU A 40 -13.92 5.07 -24.18
CA GLU A 40 -15.23 5.71 -24.10
C GLU A 40 -16.16 4.90 -23.19
N ALA A 41 -16.18 3.57 -23.36
CA ALA A 41 -16.93 2.68 -22.47
C ALA A 41 -16.44 2.77 -21.00
N LEU A 42 -15.14 2.96 -20.79
CA LEU A 42 -14.56 3.19 -19.46
C LEU A 42 -14.97 4.54 -18.84
N GLN A 43 -15.26 5.55 -19.66
CA GLN A 43 -15.80 6.83 -19.22
C GLN A 43 -17.28 6.70 -18.85
N ASP A 44 -18.06 5.92 -19.61
CA ASP A 44 -19.47 5.64 -19.33
C ASP A 44 -19.67 4.90 -18.01
N VAL A 45 -18.83 3.90 -17.71
CA VAL A 45 -18.85 3.22 -16.41
C VAL A 45 -18.45 4.17 -15.27
N GLY A 46 -17.76 5.26 -15.60
CA GLY A 46 -17.39 6.32 -14.67
C GLY A 46 -16.14 6.02 -13.84
N LYS A 47 -15.78 7.02 -13.03
CA LYS A 47 -14.54 7.04 -12.23
C LYS A 47 -14.71 6.43 -10.83
N ALA A 48 -15.94 6.31 -10.33
CA ALA A 48 -16.20 5.87 -8.96
C ALA A 48 -15.59 4.49 -8.63
N PRO A 49 -15.71 3.45 -9.49
CA PRO A 49 -15.10 2.15 -9.19
C PRO A 49 -13.57 2.20 -9.07
N VAL A 50 -12.91 3.03 -9.90
CA VAL A 50 -11.45 3.23 -9.85
C VAL A 50 -11.04 3.99 -8.59
N ILE A 51 -11.75 5.06 -8.26
CA ILE A 51 -11.44 5.85 -7.05
C ILE A 51 -11.57 4.97 -5.80
N LEU A 52 -12.66 4.21 -5.69
CA LEU A 52 -12.87 3.30 -4.56
C LEU A 52 -11.85 2.15 -4.54
N SER A 53 -11.47 1.61 -5.71
CA SER A 53 -10.41 0.61 -5.82
C SER A 53 -9.07 1.12 -5.29
N ILE A 54 -8.68 2.35 -5.65
CA ILE A 54 -7.43 2.97 -5.20
C ILE A 54 -7.46 3.21 -3.68
N ILE A 55 -8.56 3.76 -3.16
CA ILE A 55 -8.71 4.01 -1.71
C ILE A 55 -8.63 2.69 -0.94
N SER A 56 -9.34 1.66 -1.40
CA SER A 56 -9.31 0.33 -0.80
C SER A 56 -7.90 -0.26 -0.81
N LEU A 57 -7.16 -0.10 -1.92
CA LEU A 57 -5.78 -0.59 -2.02
C LEU A 57 -4.86 0.12 -1.02
N ALA A 58 -4.96 1.44 -0.92
CA ALA A 58 -4.14 2.23 0.00
C ALA A 58 -4.36 1.79 1.46
N ILE A 59 -5.62 1.61 1.88
CA ILE A 59 -5.97 1.12 3.20
C ILE A 59 -5.43 -0.30 3.42
N GLY A 60 -5.58 -1.17 2.41
CA GLY A 60 -5.11 -2.55 2.47
C GLY A 60 -3.58 -2.66 2.64
N LEU A 61 -2.83 -1.91 1.82
CA LEU A 61 -1.37 -1.85 1.90
C LEU A 61 -0.90 -1.28 3.24
N PHE A 62 -1.55 -0.24 3.75
CA PHE A 62 -1.22 0.32 5.06
C PHE A 62 -1.39 -0.72 6.18
N HIS A 63 -2.46 -1.51 6.15
CA HIS A 63 -2.68 -2.55 7.16
C HIS A 63 -1.69 -3.71 7.09
N VAL A 64 -1.23 -4.07 5.89
CA VAL A 64 -0.26 -5.16 5.68
C VAL A 64 1.16 -4.70 6.03
N TYR A 65 1.56 -3.54 5.51
CA TYR A 65 2.96 -3.08 5.54
C TYR A 65 3.25 -2.03 6.63
N GLY A 66 2.24 -1.32 7.14
CA GLY A 66 2.40 -0.31 8.18
C GLY A 66 3.18 -0.82 9.40
N PRO A 67 2.85 -2.00 9.97
CA PRO A 67 3.59 -2.55 11.11
C PRO A 67 5.06 -2.84 10.78
N ILE A 68 5.35 -3.25 9.54
CA ILE A 68 6.72 -3.55 9.09
C ILE A 68 7.55 -2.26 9.03
N PHE A 69 6.97 -1.19 8.48
CA PHE A 69 7.60 0.12 8.47
C PHE A 69 7.90 0.64 9.88
N VAL A 70 6.95 0.51 10.81
CA VAL A 70 7.15 0.93 12.20
C VAL A 70 8.28 0.15 12.88
N GLN A 71 8.33 -1.17 12.68
CA GLN A 71 9.41 -2.00 13.24
C GLN A 71 10.77 -1.66 12.64
N TRP A 72 10.82 -1.42 11.34
CA TRP A 72 12.04 -1.03 10.64
C TRP A 72 12.57 0.31 11.16
N PHE A 73 11.71 1.33 11.28
CA PHE A 73 12.07 2.62 11.84
C PHE A 73 12.55 2.55 13.28
N LYS A 74 11.88 1.74 14.13
CA LYS A 74 12.31 1.54 15.51
C LYS A 74 13.71 0.93 15.57
N LYS A 75 13.98 -0.09 14.75
CA LYS A 75 15.30 -0.73 14.71
C LYS A 75 16.41 0.23 14.29
N ASP A 76 16.14 1.11 13.34
CA ASP A 76 17.11 2.13 12.93
C ASP A 76 17.33 3.18 14.03
N LEU A 77 16.28 3.62 14.72
CA LEU A 77 16.39 4.52 15.89
C LEU A 77 17.19 3.90 17.02
N ASP A 78 16.89 2.64 17.38
CA ASP A 78 17.62 1.91 18.43
C ASP A 78 19.11 1.79 18.09
N ARG A 79 19.43 1.56 16.80
CA ARG A 79 20.81 1.51 16.31
C ARG A 79 21.51 2.87 16.44
N ILE A 80 20.85 3.96 16.03
CA ILE A 80 21.39 5.32 16.17
C ILE A 80 21.64 5.65 17.64
N GLU A 81 20.69 5.33 18.53
CA GLU A 81 20.84 5.56 19.97
C GLU A 81 22.00 4.74 20.55
N SER A 82 22.14 3.47 20.17
CA SER A 82 23.23 2.62 20.64
C SER A 82 24.61 3.14 20.19
N ASN A 83 24.75 3.55 18.92
CA ASN A 83 25.97 4.14 18.41
C ASN A 83 26.30 5.45 19.14
N TRP A 84 25.29 6.28 19.43
CA TRP A 84 25.49 7.55 20.13
C TRP A 84 26.02 7.33 21.55
N LYS A 85 25.48 6.35 22.28
CA LYS A 85 25.96 5.99 23.62
C LYS A 85 27.41 5.51 23.65
N GLU A 86 27.85 4.83 22.59
CA GLU A 86 29.25 4.37 22.45
C GLU A 86 30.23 5.55 22.23
N PHE A 87 29.77 6.66 21.64
CA PHE A 87 30.57 7.90 21.54
C PHE A 87 30.60 8.71 22.84
N ASP A 88 29.58 8.58 23.69
CA ASP A 88 29.50 9.25 25.01
C ASP A 88 30.26 8.46 26.10
N GLU A 89 30.74 7.24 25.84
CA GLU A 89 31.65 6.55 26.75
C GLU A 89 32.96 7.34 26.84
N PRO A 90 33.36 7.82 28.02
CA PRO A 90 34.63 8.53 28.16
C PRO A 90 35.72 7.56 27.77
N HIS A 91 36.45 7.90 26.70
CA HIS A 91 37.73 7.29 26.36
C HIS A 91 38.56 7.20 27.64
N THR A 92 38.51 6.03 28.29
CA THR A 92 39.37 5.71 29.41
C THR A 92 40.68 5.29 28.76
N GLU A 93 41.33 6.27 28.11
CA GLU A 93 42.70 6.13 27.64
C GLU A 93 43.55 5.91 28.88
N GLY A 94 43.90 4.64 29.08
CA GLY A 94 45.11 4.13 29.70
C GLY A 94 45.84 5.11 30.62
N ARG A 95 45.32 5.28 31.83
CA ARG A 95 46.17 5.60 32.98
C ARG A 95 46.92 4.32 33.37
N ASN A 96 47.95 3.97 32.61
CA ASN A 96 49.00 3.07 33.10
C ASN A 96 50.03 3.92 33.88
N PRO A 97 50.58 3.38 34.98
CA PRO A 97 51.43 4.11 35.93
C PRO A 97 52.76 4.59 35.35
#